data_AF-A0A1G7VB08-F1
#
_entry.id   AF-A0A1G7VB08-F1
#
_cell.length_a   1.000
_cell.length_b   1.000
_cell.length_c   1.000
_cell.angle_alpha   90.00
_cell.angle_beta   90.00
_cell.angle_gamma   90.00
#
_symmetry.space_group_name_H-M   'P 1'
#
loop_
_entity.id
_entity.type
_entity.pdbx_description
1 polymer ?
#
loop_
_entity_poly.entity_id
_entity_poly.type
_entity_poly.pdbx_seq_one_letter_code
_entity_poly.pdbx_strand_id
1 'polypeptide(L)'
;MKSYSTITGPHWLSALRRFAVITFLGHLIWEAAHIPLYTIWVEGTWGEIIFAAVHCTGGDLLIAMSSILLALFFFGTGSWPQRRVYPVLGAMMVMGLGYTVFSEWLNIEVREAWAYREIMPVIPIIDAGLTPMLQWIFVPLAAYFGAVRHSSRKVDVPDA
;
A
#
# COMPACT_ATOMS: atom_id res chain seq x y z
N MET A 1 15.76 -8.05 -42.72
CA MET A 1 14.59 -8.33 -41.86
C MET A 1 14.76 -7.54 -40.58
N LYS A 2 14.07 -6.39 -40.41
CA LYS A 2 14.14 -5.61 -39.16
C LYS A 2 13.30 -6.32 -38.12
N SER A 3 13.92 -6.77 -37.04
CA SER A 3 13.23 -7.38 -35.90
C SER A 3 12.57 -6.27 -35.09
N TYR A 4 11.24 -6.18 -35.15
CA TYR A 4 10.46 -5.30 -34.29
C TYR A 4 10.06 -6.09 -33.04
N SER A 5 10.64 -5.77 -31.90
CA SER A 5 10.20 -6.28 -30.60
C SER A 5 9.41 -5.19 -29.86
N THR A 6 8.12 -5.09 -30.13
CA THR A 6 7.21 -4.19 -29.41
C THR A 6 6.66 -4.92 -28.18
N ILE A 7 7.26 -4.71 -27.01
CA ILE A 7 6.62 -5.03 -25.72
C ILE A 7 5.94 -3.76 -25.22
N THR A 8 4.68 -3.52 -25.61
CA THR A 8 3.87 -2.44 -25.01
C THR A 8 3.07 -3.00 -23.84
N GLY A 9 3.73 -3.11 -22.68
CA GLY A 9 3.06 -3.17 -21.38
C GLY A 9 3.13 -1.81 -20.66
N PRO A 10 2.55 -1.66 -19.46
CA PRO A 10 2.67 -0.41 -18.70
C PRO A 10 4.15 -0.07 -18.47
N HIS A 11 4.57 1.15 -18.81
CA HIS A 11 5.90 1.62 -18.44
C HIS A 11 6.03 1.60 -16.90
N TRP A 12 7.18 1.19 -16.36
CA TRP A 12 7.41 1.03 -14.92
C TRP A 12 6.97 2.26 -14.12
N LEU A 13 7.22 3.46 -14.64
CA LEU A 13 6.81 4.71 -14.01
C LEU A 13 5.27 4.89 -13.97
N SER A 14 4.56 4.46 -15.01
CA SER A 14 3.10 4.51 -15.02
C SER A 14 2.50 3.53 -14.02
N ALA A 15 3.08 2.34 -13.88
CA ALA A 15 2.68 1.38 -12.86
C ALA A 15 2.93 1.93 -11.45
N LEU A 16 4.10 2.51 -11.18
CA LEU A 16 4.40 3.16 -9.89
C LEU A 16 3.44 4.31 -9.57
N ARG A 17 3.11 5.17 -10.55
CA ARG A 17 2.14 6.25 -10.34
C ARG A 17 0.75 5.73 -10.00
N ARG A 18 0.29 4.69 -10.71
CA ARG A 18 -1.00 4.04 -10.42
C ARG A 18 -1.00 3.40 -9.05
N PHE A 19 0.08 2.70 -8.71
CA PHE A 19 0.27 2.12 -7.39
C PHE A 19 0.12 3.20 -6.32
N ALA A 20 0.87 4.31 -6.42
CA ALA A 20 0.80 5.41 -5.47
C ALA A 20 -0.61 5.99 -5.33
N VAL A 21 -1.33 6.21 -6.43
CA VAL A 21 -2.70 6.76 -6.40
C VAL A 21 -3.68 5.78 -5.75
N ILE A 22 -3.64 4.51 -6.13
CA ILE A 22 -4.57 3.50 -5.60
C ILE A 22 -4.26 3.25 -4.11
N THR A 23 -2.99 3.16 -3.74
CA THR A 23 -2.55 3.05 -2.34
C THR A 23 -3.05 4.24 -1.52
N PHE A 24 -2.81 5.48 -1.97
CA PHE A 24 -3.25 6.68 -1.26
C PHE A 24 -4.77 6.68 -1.04
N LEU A 25 -5.56 6.46 -2.10
CA LEU A 25 -7.01 6.45 -1.99
C LEU A 25 -7.53 5.28 -1.14
N GLY A 26 -6.93 4.10 -1.30
CA GLY A 26 -7.31 2.91 -0.54
C GLY A 26 -7.07 3.08 0.96
N HIS A 27 -5.91 3.58 1.35
CA HIS A 27 -5.60 3.87 2.75
C HIS A 27 -6.49 4.99 3.29
N LEU A 28 -6.69 6.08 2.54
CA LEU A 28 -7.55 7.19 3.00
C LEU A 28 -8.99 6.72 3.26
N ILE A 29 -9.56 5.91 2.36
CA ILE A 29 -10.91 5.35 2.53
C ILE A 29 -10.93 4.41 3.72
N TRP A 30 -9.90 3.57 3.89
CA TRP A 30 -9.82 2.65 5.02
C TRP A 30 -9.74 3.41 6.34
N GLU A 31 -8.84 4.38 6.46
CA GLU A 31 -8.67 5.22 7.65
C GLU A 31 -9.97 5.95 8.03
N ALA A 32 -10.68 6.52 7.06
CA ALA A 32 -11.96 7.17 7.31
C ALA A 32 -13.03 6.20 7.87
N ALA A 33 -13.03 4.94 7.41
CA ALA A 33 -13.92 3.90 7.92
C ALA A 33 -13.44 3.31 9.27
N HIS A 34 -12.14 3.37 9.53
CA HIS A 34 -11.46 2.71 10.63
C HIS A 34 -11.36 3.59 11.89
N ILE A 35 -11.26 4.92 11.72
CA ILE A 35 -11.12 5.87 12.82
C ILE A 35 -12.18 5.73 13.94
N PRO A 36 -13.44 5.30 13.70
CA PRO A 36 -14.42 5.09 14.77
C PRO A 36 -14.04 4.03 15.79
N LEU A 37 -13.06 3.17 15.51
CA LEU A 37 -12.57 2.15 16.44
C LEU A 37 -11.54 2.68 17.45
N TYR A 38 -11.06 3.91 17.28
CA TYR A 38 -10.10 4.56 18.19
C TYR A 38 -10.79 5.52 19.15
N THR A 39 -10.20 5.74 20.33
CA THR A 39 -10.78 6.63 21.35
C THR A 39 -10.89 8.08 20.88
N ILE A 40 -9.98 8.51 19.99
CA ILE A 40 -9.98 9.84 19.35
C ILE A 40 -11.30 10.16 18.63
N TRP A 41 -12.07 9.16 18.19
CA TRP A 41 -13.38 9.37 17.62
C TRP A 41 -14.39 9.97 18.61
N VAL A 42 -14.25 9.62 19.89
CA VAL A 42 -15.14 10.04 20.98
C VAL A 42 -14.57 11.24 21.72
N GLU A 43 -13.26 11.24 21.94
CA GLU A 43 -12.57 12.19 22.81
C GLU A 43 -11.93 13.35 22.04
N GLY A 44 -11.59 13.13 20.77
CA GLY A 44 -10.87 14.09 19.94
C GLY A 44 -11.77 15.12 19.27
N THR A 45 -11.17 16.24 18.91
CA THR A 45 -11.77 17.26 18.06
C THR A 45 -11.77 16.82 16.59
N TRP A 46 -12.63 17.42 15.77
CA TRP A 46 -12.63 17.19 14.32
C TRP A 46 -11.28 17.48 13.66
N GLY A 47 -10.53 18.46 14.16
CA GLY A 47 -9.19 18.77 13.67
C GLY A 47 -8.19 17.64 13.93
N GLU A 48 -8.23 17.05 15.14
CA GLU A 48 -7.38 15.92 15.50
C GLU A 48 -7.74 14.65 14.72
N ILE A 49 -9.03 14.38 14.52
CA ILE A 49 -9.51 13.26 13.71
C ILE A 49 -9.02 13.38 12.26
N ILE A 50 -9.18 14.55 11.64
CA ILE A 50 -8.72 14.80 10.26
C ILE A 50 -7.19 14.70 10.18
N PHE A 51 -6.48 15.29 11.15
CA PHE A 51 -5.04 15.22 11.19
C PHE A 51 -4.55 13.77 11.32
N ALA A 52 -5.15 12.97 12.21
CA ALA A 52 -4.82 11.56 12.38
C ALA A 52 -5.03 10.79 11.07
N ALA A 53 -6.19 10.93 10.42
CA ALA A 53 -6.47 10.25 9.16
C ALA A 53 -5.47 10.62 8.05
N VAL A 54 -5.11 11.91 7.92
CA VAL A 54 -4.14 12.38 6.92
C VAL A 54 -2.72 11.92 7.26
N HIS A 55 -2.32 11.99 8.53
CA HIS A 55 -1.01 11.57 9.00
C HIS A 55 -0.80 10.06 8.79
N CYS A 56 -1.77 9.24 9.19
CA CYS A 56 -1.76 7.79 9.00
C CYS A 56 -1.74 7.41 7.51
N THR A 57 -2.61 8.02 6.70
CA THR A 57 -2.61 7.81 5.23
C THR A 57 -1.26 8.17 4.61
N GLY A 58 -0.64 9.27 5.04
CA GLY A 58 0.67 9.71 4.57
C GLY A 58 1.78 8.74 4.96
N GLY A 59 1.76 8.25 6.20
CA GLY A 59 2.66 7.22 6.69
C GLY A 59 2.55 5.92 5.90
N ASP A 60 1.33 5.43 5.70
CA ASP A 60 1.07 4.20 4.94
C ASP A 60 1.53 4.30 3.50
N LEU A 61 1.25 5.43 2.83
CA LEU A 61 1.74 5.66 1.48
C LEU A 61 3.27 5.64 1.43
N LEU A 62 3.94 6.25 2.40
CA LEU A 62 5.40 6.27 2.47
C LEU A 62 5.96 4.85 2.66
N ILE A 63 5.39 4.06 3.56
CA ILE A 63 5.82 2.67 3.82
C ILE A 63 5.56 1.82 2.58
N ALA A 64 4.41 1.95 1.93
CA ALA A 64 4.05 1.17 0.75
C ALA A 64 4.96 1.51 -0.44
N MET A 65 5.25 2.79 -0.65
CA MET A 65 6.19 3.24 -1.68
C MET A 65 7.62 2.77 -1.38
N SER A 66 8.05 2.84 -0.12
CA SER A 66 9.37 2.33 0.28
C SER A 66 9.47 0.82 0.06
N SER A 67 8.42 0.07 0.42
CA SER A 67 8.36 -1.38 0.28
C SER A 67 8.41 -1.81 -1.20
N ILE A 68 7.62 -1.18 -2.08
CA ILE A 68 7.66 -1.53 -3.51
C ILE A 68 8.99 -1.14 -4.16
N LEU A 69 9.59 -0.01 -3.79
CA LEU A 69 10.88 0.42 -4.33
C LEU A 69 12.01 -0.50 -3.88
N LEU A 70 12.04 -0.92 -2.61
CA LEU A 70 12.99 -1.91 -2.11
C LEU A 70 12.79 -3.28 -2.76
N ALA A 71 11.54 -3.73 -2.91
CA ALA A 71 11.23 -4.97 -3.61
C ALA A 71 11.69 -4.93 -5.07
N LEU A 72 11.52 -3.79 -5.76
CA LEU A 72 12.02 -3.59 -7.12
C LEU A 72 13.55 -3.55 -7.18
N PHE A 73 14.21 -2.95 -6.18
CA PHE A 73 15.67 -2.90 -6.11
C PHE A 73 16.28 -4.31 -5.99
N PHE A 74 15.72 -5.16 -5.12
CA PHE A 74 16.27 -6.50 -4.88
C PHE A 74 15.77 -7.58 -5.85
N PHE A 75 14.50 -7.51 -6.29
CA PHE A 75 13.84 -8.58 -7.04
C PHE A 75 13.26 -8.13 -8.39
N GLY A 76 13.27 -6.82 -8.66
CA GLY A 76 12.79 -6.25 -9.90
C GLY A 76 13.77 -6.41 -11.06
N THR A 77 13.29 -6.04 -12.25
CA THR A 77 14.10 -5.92 -13.47
C THR A 77 13.55 -4.75 -14.28
N GLY A 78 14.29 -4.26 -15.28
CA GLY A 78 13.77 -3.26 -16.22
C GLY A 78 12.52 -3.69 -17.01
N SER A 79 12.17 -4.98 -16.96
CA SER A 79 10.96 -5.55 -17.56
C SER A 79 9.77 -5.65 -16.60
N TRP A 80 9.87 -5.11 -15.38
CA TRP A 80 8.72 -4.95 -14.50
C TRP A 80 7.86 -3.77 -15.01
N PRO A 81 6.52 -3.86 -15.02
CA PRO A 81 5.65 -4.87 -14.42
C PRO A 81 5.31 -6.10 -15.30
N GLN A 82 5.91 -6.27 -16.47
CA GLN A 82 5.61 -7.40 -17.36
C GLN A 82 6.21 -8.73 -16.89
N ARG A 83 7.34 -8.66 -16.17
CA ARG A 83 7.99 -9.80 -15.52
C ARG A 83 8.25 -9.50 -14.05
N ARG A 84 8.56 -10.56 -13.29
CA ARG A 84 8.85 -10.50 -11.84
C ARG A 84 7.70 -9.92 -11.00
N VAL A 85 6.45 -10.07 -11.46
CA VAL A 85 5.24 -9.64 -10.73
C VAL A 85 5.19 -10.26 -9.32
N TYR A 86 5.21 -11.59 -9.24
CA TYR A 86 5.05 -12.27 -7.94
C TYR A 86 6.26 -12.12 -6.99
N PRO A 87 7.53 -12.20 -7.44
CA PRO A 87 8.68 -11.94 -6.56
C PRO A 87 8.66 -10.54 -5.94
N VAL A 88 8.36 -9.50 -6.74
CA VAL A 88 8.27 -8.12 -6.25
C VAL A 88 7.09 -7.98 -5.30
N LEU A 89 5.93 -8.56 -5.64
CA LEU A 89 4.76 -8.56 -4.76
C LEU A 89 5.07 -9.21 -3.41
N GLY A 90 5.64 -10.42 -3.40
CA GLY A 90 5.95 -11.15 -2.18
C GLY A 90 6.91 -10.37 -1.27
N ALA A 91 8.00 -9.83 -1.84
CA ALA A 91 8.95 -9.03 -1.09
C ALA A 91 8.31 -7.76 -0.50
N MET A 92 7.50 -7.06 -1.30
CA MET A 92 6.77 -5.87 -0.87
C MET A 92 5.80 -6.19 0.29
N MET A 93 5.04 -7.28 0.19
CA MET A 93 4.09 -7.69 1.23
C MET A 93 4.80 -8.07 2.53
N VAL A 94 5.91 -8.79 2.45
CA VAL A 94 6.71 -9.16 3.64
C VAL A 94 7.28 -7.91 4.32
N MET A 95 7.82 -6.97 3.55
CA MET A 95 8.36 -5.71 4.09
C MET A 95 7.26 -4.86 4.71
N GLY A 96 6.15 -4.67 4.01
CA GLY A 96 5.01 -3.88 4.46
C GLY A 96 4.39 -4.44 5.73
N LEU A 97 3.95 -5.71 5.71
CA LEU A 97 3.35 -6.36 6.88
C LEU A 97 4.33 -6.46 8.05
N GLY A 98 5.60 -6.77 7.79
CA GLY A 98 6.63 -6.80 8.83
C GLY A 98 6.78 -5.44 9.51
N TYR A 99 6.77 -4.36 8.72
CA TYR A 99 6.80 -3.00 9.27
C TYR A 99 5.52 -2.68 10.06
N THR A 100 4.32 -3.03 9.57
CA THR A 100 3.06 -2.76 10.28
C THR A 100 3.01 -3.47 11.63
N VAL A 101 3.43 -4.73 11.70
CA VAL A 101 3.51 -5.47 12.97
C VAL A 101 4.47 -4.77 13.92
N PHE A 102 5.65 -4.38 13.43
CA PHE A 102 6.62 -3.63 14.23
C PHE A 102 6.09 -2.27 14.70
N SER A 103 5.39 -1.52 13.84
CA SER A 103 4.88 -0.20 14.17
C SER A 103 3.71 -0.24 15.14
N GLU A 104 2.82 -1.22 15.04
CA GLU A 104 1.74 -1.40 16.01
C GLU A 104 2.30 -1.75 17.39
N TRP A 105 3.24 -2.70 17.46
CA TRP A 105 3.93 -3.02 18.70
C TRP A 105 4.60 -1.78 19.31
N LEU A 106 5.34 -1.01 18.51
CA LEU A 106 6.02 0.18 18.98
C LEU A 106 5.04 1.26 19.50
N ASN A 107 3.89 1.41 18.86
CA ASN A 107 2.95 2.46 19.24
C ASN A 107 2.06 2.09 20.43
N ILE A 108 1.73 0.82 20.61
CA ILE A 108 0.89 0.35 21.73
C ILE A 108 1.75 0.10 22.97
N GLU A 109 2.79 -0.73 22.86
CA GLU A 109 3.56 -1.22 24.02
C GLU A 109 4.62 -0.22 24.49
N VAL A 110 5.21 0.53 23.56
CA VAL A 110 6.38 1.38 23.87
C VAL A 110 6.00 2.84 23.98
N ARG A 111 5.16 3.35 23.08
CA ARG A 111 4.86 4.79 22.98
C ARG A 111 3.51 5.19 23.53
N GLU A 112 2.59 4.23 23.75
CA GLU A 112 1.19 4.49 24.10
C GLU A 112 0.58 5.63 23.26
N ALA A 113 0.96 5.70 21.98
CA ALA A 113 0.68 6.86 21.13
C ALA A 113 -0.79 6.99 20.74
N TRP A 114 -1.53 5.89 20.81
CA TRP A 114 -2.98 5.84 20.62
C TRP A 114 -3.59 4.66 21.37
N ALA A 115 -4.89 4.79 21.69
CA ALA A 115 -5.65 3.76 22.37
C ALA A 115 -6.83 3.27 21.51
N TYR A 116 -7.03 1.95 21.53
CA TYR A 116 -8.19 1.32 20.91
C TYR A 116 -9.42 1.44 21.80
N ARG A 117 -10.60 1.52 21.19
CA ARG A 117 -11.86 1.31 21.91
C ARG A 117 -12.07 -0.18 22.15
N GLU A 118 -12.92 -0.51 23.13
CA GLU A 118 -13.31 -1.89 23.46
C GLU A 118 -13.88 -2.67 22.27
N ILE A 119 -14.41 -1.97 21.26
CA ILE A 119 -14.99 -2.57 20.04
C ILE A 119 -13.93 -2.96 18.99
N MET A 120 -12.66 -2.60 19.18
CA MET A 120 -11.61 -2.91 18.22
C MET A 120 -11.23 -4.39 18.31
N PRO A 121 -11.38 -5.17 17.23
CA PRO A 121 -10.89 -6.53 17.21
C PRO A 121 -9.36 -6.54 17.21
N VAL A 122 -8.75 -7.30 18.13
CA VAL A 122 -7.31 -7.50 18.23
C VAL A 122 -6.93 -8.94 17.87
N ILE A 123 -5.71 -9.14 17.39
CA ILE A 123 -5.16 -10.46 17.09
C ILE A 123 -4.50 -11.00 18.38
N PRO A 124 -5.02 -12.05 19.03
CA PRO A 124 -4.61 -12.44 20.38
C PRO A 124 -3.15 -12.91 20.55
N ILE A 125 -2.44 -13.15 19.45
CA ILE A 125 -1.06 -13.65 19.47
C ILE A 125 -0.06 -12.49 19.52
N ILE A 126 -0.43 -11.34 18.96
CA ILE A 126 0.47 -10.18 18.79
C ILE A 126 -0.10 -8.91 19.45
N ASP A 127 -1.28 -9.00 20.06
CA ASP A 127 -2.04 -7.91 20.70
C ASP A 127 -2.18 -6.63 19.85
N ALA A 128 -2.05 -6.77 18.53
CA ALA A 128 -2.21 -5.71 17.56
C ALA A 128 -3.63 -5.70 16.98
N GLY A 129 -4.08 -4.52 16.57
CA GLY A 129 -5.35 -4.33 15.89
C GLY A 129 -5.48 -5.18 14.64
N LEU A 130 -6.61 -5.87 14.49
CA LEU A 130 -6.90 -6.68 13.31
C LEU A 130 -7.04 -5.82 12.06
N THR A 131 -7.66 -4.65 12.16
CA THR A 131 -7.95 -3.80 10.99
C THR A 131 -6.72 -3.13 10.39
N PRO A 132 -5.72 -2.62 11.15
CA PRO A 132 -4.42 -2.26 10.59
C PRO A 132 -3.78 -3.37 9.77
N MET A 133 -3.88 -4.63 10.22
CA MET A 133 -3.35 -5.78 9.48
C MET A 133 -4.15 -6.04 8.20
N LEU A 134 -5.48 -6.01 8.27
CA LEU A 134 -6.33 -6.20 7.10
C LEU A 134 -6.12 -5.07 6.07
N GLN A 135 -5.95 -3.83 6.51
CA GLN A 135 -5.61 -2.69 5.67
C GLN A 135 -4.33 -2.96 4.88
N TRP A 136 -3.27 -3.40 5.55
CA TRP A 136 -1.99 -3.73 4.95
C TRP A 136 -1.98 -5.00 4.09
N ILE A 137 -2.99 -5.85 4.22
CA ILE A 137 -3.22 -6.95 3.29
C ILE A 137 -3.97 -6.46 2.06
N PHE A 138 -5.16 -5.90 2.24
CA PHE A 138 -6.08 -5.65 1.13
C PHE A 138 -5.70 -4.44 0.28
N VAL A 139 -5.31 -3.32 0.88
CA VAL A 139 -5.00 -2.10 0.14
C VAL A 139 -3.77 -2.28 -0.75
N PRO A 140 -2.62 -2.78 -0.24
CA PRO A 140 -1.43 -2.96 -1.07
C PRO A 140 -1.62 -4.02 -2.17
N LEU A 141 -2.38 -5.10 -1.92
CA LEU A 141 -2.72 -6.09 -2.95
C LEU A 141 -3.56 -5.47 -4.06
N ALA A 142 -4.64 -4.76 -3.70
CA ALA A 142 -5.50 -4.10 -4.68
C ALA A 142 -4.72 -3.05 -5.50
N ALA A 143 -3.89 -2.25 -4.82
CA ALA A 143 -3.04 -1.26 -5.47
C ALA A 143 -2.02 -1.90 -6.41
N TYR A 144 -1.36 -2.98 -5.99
CA TYR A 144 -0.38 -3.68 -6.81
C TYR A 144 -1.02 -4.29 -8.05
N PHE A 145 -2.11 -5.03 -7.90
CA PHE A 145 -2.80 -5.63 -9.04
C PHE A 145 -3.42 -4.58 -9.96
N GLY A 146 -3.98 -3.49 -9.43
CA GLY A 146 -4.47 -2.36 -10.22
C GLY A 146 -3.36 -1.63 -10.98
N ALA A 147 -2.16 -1.56 -10.41
CA ALA A 147 -1.00 -0.94 -11.04
C ALA A 147 -0.45 -1.76 -12.22
N VAL A 148 -0.37 -3.09 -12.06
CA VAL A 148 0.16 -3.99 -13.09
C VAL A 148 -0.89 -4.35 -14.16
N ARG A 149 -2.19 -4.21 -13.87
CA ARG A 149 -3.28 -4.52 -14.79
C ARG A 149 -3.56 -3.35 -15.73
N HIS A 150 -2.87 -3.29 -16.87
CA HIS A 150 -3.32 -2.49 -18.02
C HIS A 150 -2.75 -2.98 -19.35
N SER A 151 -3.67 -3.18 -20.29
CA SER A 151 -3.52 -3.75 -21.63
C SER A 151 -2.61 -2.96 -22.57
N SER A 152 -1.89 -3.71 -23.41
CA SER A 152 -1.26 -3.24 -24.63
C SER A 152 -2.22 -2.40 -25.47
N ARG A 153 -1.90 -1.12 -25.67
CA ARG A 153 -2.40 -0.40 -26.85
C ARG A 153 -1.46 -0.74 -28.00
N LYS A 154 -1.98 -1.42 -29.03
CA LYS A 154 -1.39 -1.36 -30.36
C LYS A 154 -1.63 0.07 -30.86
N VAL A 155 -0.55 0.79 -31.13
CA VAL A 155 -0.62 2.03 -31.91
C VAL A 155 -0.17 1.62 -33.30
N ASP A 156 -1.12 1.48 -34.21
CA ASP A 156 -0.80 1.35 -35.63
C ASP A 156 -0.36 2.73 -36.11
N VAL A 157 0.88 2.83 -36.57
CA VAL A 157 1.40 4.01 -37.27
C VAL A 157 1.32 3.68 -38.76
N PRO A 158 0.63 4.49 -39.58
CA PRO A 158 0.66 4.32 -41.03
C PRO A 158 2.07 4.59 -41.56
N ASP A 159 2.57 3.72 -42.44
CA ASP A 159 3.84 3.93 -43.13
C ASP A 159 3.73 5.15 -44.07
N ALA A 160 4.76 6.01 -44.05
CA ALA A 160 4.98 7.09 -45.00
C ALA A 160 6.10 6.71 -45.98
#